data_AF-A0A2T1AGV4-F1
#
_entry.id   AF-A0A2T1AGV4-F1
#
_cell.length_a   1.000
_cell.length_b   1.000
_cell.length_c   1.000
_cell.angle_alpha   90.00
_cell.angle_beta   90.00
_cell.angle_gamma   90.00
#
_symmetry.space_group_name_H-M   'P 1'
#
loop_
_entity.id
_entity.type
_entity.pdbx_description
1 polymer ?
#
loop_
_entity_poly.entity_id
_entity_poly.type
_entity_poly.pdbx_seq_one_letter_code
_entity_poly.pdbx_strand_id
1 'polypeptide(L)'
;MTPQTPEELVEISSDLLRSLHDSLRRARRISEDYLAQFEAEQDINPDTAQLKPQIAKLDGLIRDIQKVEKTLVDRKDAPGAARMVAFDLCAARDEIERRLAGLRAALHDADVAGGDG
;
A
#
# COMPACT_ATOMS: atom_id res chain seq x y z
N MET A 1 10.82 -24.42 0.20
CA MET A 1 10.25 -23.07 0.03
C MET A 1 10.95 -22.19 1.04
N THR A 2 11.85 -21.33 0.59
CA THR A 2 12.58 -20.41 1.45
C THR A 2 11.58 -19.38 2.00
N PRO A 3 11.54 -19.13 3.31
CA PRO A 3 10.66 -18.12 3.88
C PRO A 3 11.06 -16.76 3.30
N GLN A 4 10.12 -16.11 2.59
CA GLN A 4 10.35 -14.76 2.05
C GLN A 4 10.60 -13.81 3.22
N THR A 5 11.66 -13.01 3.11
CA THR A 5 11.97 -12.06 4.16
C THR A 5 10.91 -10.96 4.19
N PRO A 6 10.69 -10.30 5.34
CA PRO A 6 9.77 -9.17 5.41
C PRO A 6 10.07 -8.06 4.40
N GLU A 7 11.36 -7.87 4.07
CA GLU A 7 11.83 -6.88 3.09
C GLU A 7 11.40 -7.23 1.66
N GLU A 8 11.55 -8.50 1.26
CA GLU A 8 11.12 -8.99 -0.06
C GLU A 8 9.61 -8.83 -0.25
N LEU A 9 8.82 -9.09 0.79
CA LEU A 9 7.36 -8.92 0.76
C LEU A 9 6.96 -7.45 0.55
N VAL A 10 7.69 -6.52 1.16
CA VAL A 10 7.45 -5.08 1.00
C VAL A 10 7.77 -4.64 -0.42
N GLU A 11 8.91 -5.06 -0.98
CA GLU A 11 9.29 -4.74 -2.37
C GLU A 11 8.25 -5.25 -3.38
N ILE A 12 7.86 -6.53 -3.26
CA ILE A 12 6.83 -7.15 -4.11
C ILE A 12 5.52 -6.38 -4.02
N SER A 13 5.09 -6.01 -2.81
CA SER A 13 3.85 -5.27 -2.61
C SER A 13 3.89 -3.87 -3.23
N SER A 14 5.02 -3.18 -3.14
CA SER A 14 5.24 -1.86 -3.71
C SER A 14 5.19 -1.90 -5.24
N ASP A 15 5.86 -2.86 -5.86
CA ASP A 15 5.87 -3.01 -7.32
C ASP A 15 4.50 -3.41 -7.86
N LEU A 16 3.76 -4.26 -7.13
CA LEU A 16 2.38 -4.59 -7.48
C LEU A 16 1.47 -3.36 -7.41
N LEU A 17 1.58 -2.55 -6.36
CA LEU A 17 0.79 -1.32 -6.22
C LEU A 17 1.11 -0.31 -7.32
N ARG A 18 2.38 -0.18 -7.70
CA ARG A 18 2.80 0.68 -8.82
C ARG A 18 2.21 0.20 -10.15
N SER A 19 2.33 -1.08 -10.44
CA SER A 19 1.75 -1.71 -11.64
C SER A 19 0.23 -1.55 -11.71
N LEU A 20 -0.46 -1.72 -10.58
CA LEU A 20 -1.91 -1.54 -10.48
C LEU A 20 -2.32 -0.09 -10.72
N HIS A 21 -1.60 0.87 -10.13
CA HIS A 21 -1.82 2.29 -10.36
C HIS A 21 -1.63 2.68 -11.84
N ASP A 22 -0.59 2.16 -12.49
CA ASP A 22 -0.37 2.41 -13.92
C ASP A 22 -1.45 1.78 -14.80
N SER A 23 -1.97 0.61 -14.41
CA SER A 23 -3.09 -0.03 -15.08
C SER A 23 -4.38 0.78 -14.97
N LEU A 24 -4.69 1.31 -13.78
CA LEU A 24 -5.84 2.18 -13.55
C LEU A 24 -5.77 3.46 -14.40
N ARG A 25 -4.59 4.10 -14.46
CA ARG A 25 -4.37 5.27 -15.31
C ARG A 25 -4.60 4.97 -16.79
N ARG A 26 -4.16 3.82 -17.27
CA ARG A 26 -4.43 3.40 -18.67
C ARG A 26 -5.91 3.15 -18.90
N ALA A 27 -6.58 2.44 -17.99
CA ALA A 27 -8.02 2.18 -18.09
C ALA A 27 -8.84 3.48 -18.10
N ARG A 28 -8.43 4.48 -17.31
CA ARG A 28 -9.03 5.81 -17.30
C ARG A 28 -8.91 6.50 -18.66
N ARG A 29 -7.71 6.58 -19.23
CA ARG A 29 -7.50 7.20 -20.55
C ARG A 29 -8.35 6.53 -21.62
N ILE A 30 -8.38 5.20 -21.65
CA ILE A 30 -9.20 4.45 -22.60
C ILE A 30 -10.69 4.78 -22.43
N SER A 31 -11.15 4.90 -21.17
CA SER A 31 -12.55 5.26 -20.88
C SER A 31 -12.88 6.70 -21.29
N GLU A 32 -11.95 7.64 -21.09
CA GLU A 32 -12.04 9.03 -21.53
C GLU A 32 -12.07 9.11 -23.08
N ASP A 33 -11.26 8.32 -23.77
CA ASP A 33 -11.25 8.23 -25.24
C ASP A 33 -12.58 7.67 -25.78
N TYR A 34 -13.14 6.63 -25.16
CA TYR A 34 -14.45 6.09 -25.54
C TYR A 34 -15.57 7.08 -25.28
N LEU A 35 -15.51 7.82 -24.17
CA LEU A 35 -16.49 8.86 -23.88
C LEU A 35 -16.49 9.94 -24.97
N ALA A 36 -15.30 10.43 -25.35
CA ALA A 36 -15.15 11.41 -26.43
C ALA A 36 -15.67 10.89 -27.78
N GLN A 37 -15.45 9.60 -28.10
CA GLN A 37 -15.99 8.97 -29.30
C GLN A 37 -17.53 8.93 -29.28
N PHE A 38 -18.14 8.55 -28.16
CA PHE A 38 -19.60 8.50 -28.04
C PHE A 38 -20.26 9.88 -28.05
N GLU A 39 -19.61 10.90 -27.48
CA GLU A 39 -20.07 12.29 -27.57
C GLU A 39 -20.01 12.80 -29.03
N ALA A 40 -18.92 12.52 -29.74
CA ALA A 40 -18.80 12.88 -31.16
C ALA A 40 -19.83 12.15 -32.04
N GLU A 41 -20.10 10.87 -31.77
CA GLU A 41 -21.16 10.11 -32.46
C GLU A 41 -22.56 10.66 -32.18
N GLN A 42 -22.81 11.15 -30.96
CA GLN A 42 -24.07 11.80 -30.60
C GLN A 42 -24.27 13.13 -31.32
N ASP A 43 -23.21 13.93 -31.46
CA ASP A 43 -23.26 15.22 -32.18
C ASP A 43 -23.51 15.03 -33.68
N ILE A 44 -22.98 13.96 -34.27
CA ILE A 44 -23.15 13.65 -35.71
C ILE A 44 -24.51 13.00 -35.98
N ASN A 45 -25.01 12.17 -35.08
CA ASN A 45 -26.29 11.48 -35.24
C ASN A 45 -27.16 11.59 -33.97
N PRO A 46 -28.12 12.54 -33.93
CA PRO A 46 -28.91 12.83 -32.74
C PRO A 46 -29.92 11.72 -32.37
N ASP A 47 -30.10 10.68 -33.21
CA ASP A 47 -30.97 9.53 -32.93
C ASP A 47 -30.28 8.43 -32.09
N THR A 48 -29.16 8.80 -31.43
CA THR A 48 -28.34 7.92 -30.59
C THR A 48 -28.82 7.88 -29.13
N ALA A 49 -30.14 7.78 -28.90
CA ALA A 49 -30.72 7.64 -27.55
C ALA A 49 -30.13 6.44 -26.77
N GLN A 50 -29.59 5.44 -27.49
CA GLN A 50 -28.95 4.25 -26.95
C GLN A 50 -27.54 4.48 -26.40
N LEU A 51 -26.89 5.61 -26.74
CA LEU A 51 -25.54 5.95 -26.26
C LEU A 51 -25.55 6.62 -24.88
N LYS A 52 -26.63 7.36 -24.52
CA LYS A 52 -26.78 8.00 -23.20
C LYS A 52 -26.52 7.09 -21.99
N PRO A 53 -27.07 5.86 -21.90
CA PRO A 53 -26.77 4.97 -20.78
C PRO A 53 -25.32 4.45 -20.80
N GLN A 54 -24.69 4.34 -21.97
CA GLN A 54 -23.28 3.91 -22.09
C GLN A 54 -22.33 5.03 -21.63
N ILE A 55 -22.63 6.27 -22.01
CA ILE A 55 -21.95 7.48 -21.54
C ILE A 55 -22.03 7.58 -20.01
N ALA A 56 -23.23 7.48 -19.44
CA ALA A 56 -23.42 7.53 -17.98
C ALA A 56 -22.66 6.41 -17.24
N LYS A 57 -22.52 5.22 -17.85
CA LYS A 57 -21.75 4.11 -17.31
C LYS A 57 -20.24 4.38 -17.35
N LEU A 58 -19.73 4.95 -18.45
CA LEU A 58 -18.32 5.35 -18.56
C LEU A 58 -17.97 6.44 -17.56
N ASP A 59 -18.82 7.45 -17.39
CA ASP A 59 -18.67 8.48 -16.37
C ASP A 59 -18.59 7.89 -14.94
N GLY A 60 -19.41 6.86 -14.67
CA GLY A 60 -19.36 6.12 -13.41
C GLY A 60 -18.02 5.43 -13.21
N LEU A 61 -17.54 4.70 -14.22
CA LEU A 61 -16.26 4.00 -14.19
C LEU A 61 -15.08 4.96 -14.02
N ILE A 62 -15.08 6.10 -14.71
CA ILE A 62 -14.04 7.13 -14.57
C ILE A 62 -14.01 7.66 -13.15
N ARG A 63 -15.17 7.97 -12.55
CA ARG A 63 -15.26 8.42 -11.15
C ARG A 63 -14.75 7.37 -10.16
N ASP A 64 -15.10 6.10 -10.38
CA ASP A 64 -14.63 5.01 -9.52
C ASP A 64 -13.11 4.84 -9.61
N ILE A 65 -12.55 4.90 -10.83
CA ILE A 65 -11.09 4.86 -11.03
C ILE A 65 -10.42 6.05 -10.33
N GLN A 66 -10.94 7.27 -10.51
CA GLN A 66 -10.43 8.48 -9.84
C GLN A 66 -10.47 8.36 -8.31
N LYS A 67 -11.53 7.74 -7.75
CA LYS A 67 -11.66 7.50 -6.31
C LYS A 67 -10.61 6.51 -5.80
N VAL A 68 -10.34 5.45 -6.56
CA VAL A 68 -9.28 4.49 -6.22
C VAL A 68 -7.90 5.14 -6.33
N GLU A 69 -7.63 5.90 -7.40
CA GLU A 69 -6.39 6.67 -7.56
C GLU A 69 -6.16 7.62 -6.38
N LYS A 70 -7.19 8.39 -6.00
CA LYS A 70 -7.13 9.27 -4.83
C LYS A 70 -6.86 8.51 -3.54
N THR A 71 -7.51 7.36 -3.33
CA THR A 71 -7.29 6.54 -2.14
C THR A 71 -5.87 5.97 -2.09
N LEU A 72 -5.29 5.60 -3.23
CA LEU A 72 -3.90 5.14 -3.32
C LEU A 72 -2.90 6.27 -3.00
N VAL A 73 -3.17 7.49 -3.50
CA VAL A 73 -2.36 8.69 -3.20
C VAL A 73 -2.50 9.10 -1.74
N ASP A 74 -3.72 9.20 -1.22
CA ASP A 74 -3.99 9.57 0.18
C ASP A 74 -3.35 8.55 1.15
N ARG A 75 -3.27 7.26 0.79
CA ARG A 75 -2.53 6.26 1.58
C ARG A 75 -1.02 6.41 1.51
N LYS A 76 -0.49 6.85 0.37
CA LYS A 76 0.93 7.15 0.19
C LYS A 76 1.33 8.39 1.01
N ASP A 77 0.47 9.41 1.03
CA ASP A 77 0.72 10.70 1.68
C ASP A 77 0.16 10.77 3.11
N ALA A 78 -0.51 9.72 3.59
CA ALA A 78 -1.03 9.65 4.94
C ALA A 78 0.13 9.78 5.96
N PRO A 79 0.04 10.72 6.93
CA PRO A 79 1.05 10.92 7.98
C PRO A 79 1.20 9.73 8.97
N GLY A 80 0.64 8.56 8.63
CA GLY A 80 0.79 7.29 9.32
C GLY A 80 1.61 6.24 8.53
N ALA A 81 1.63 6.30 7.20
CA ALA A 81 2.40 5.37 6.37
C ALA A 81 3.92 5.64 6.49
N ALA A 82 4.29 6.92 6.62
CA ALA A 82 5.62 7.36 7.03
C ALA A 82 5.81 7.38 8.56
N ARG A 83 4.83 6.95 9.37
CA ARG A 83 4.97 6.82 10.84
C ARG A 83 5.14 5.37 11.30
N MET A 84 5.01 4.40 10.40
CA MET A 84 5.68 3.11 10.55
C MET A 84 7.19 3.20 10.25
N VAL A 85 7.73 4.42 10.02
CA VAL A 85 9.16 4.67 9.93
C VAL A 85 9.82 4.39 11.28
N ALA A 86 10.53 3.28 11.27
CA ALA A 86 11.69 2.95 12.09
C ALA A 86 11.47 2.92 13.60
N PHE A 87 10.77 1.90 14.10
CA PHE A 87 11.39 1.23 15.23
C PHE A 87 12.72 0.70 14.72
N ASP A 88 13.83 1.24 15.21
CA ASP A 88 15.12 0.63 15.01
C ASP A 88 15.10 -0.72 15.73
N LEU A 89 14.67 -1.76 15.00
CA LEU A 89 14.54 -3.11 15.52
C LEU A 89 15.90 -3.67 15.92
N CYS A 90 17.00 -3.18 15.33
CA CYS A 90 18.35 -3.50 15.75
C CYS A 90 18.65 -2.88 17.11
N ALA A 91 18.42 -1.58 17.29
CA ALA A 91 18.59 -0.93 18.60
C ALA A 91 17.68 -1.54 19.68
N ALA A 92 16.43 -1.88 19.33
CA ALA A 92 15.50 -2.56 20.23
C ALA A 92 15.99 -3.97 20.60
N ARG A 93 16.53 -4.73 19.63
CA ARG A 93 17.14 -6.04 19.88
C ARG A 93 18.37 -5.91 20.78
N ASP A 94 19.27 -4.99 20.47
CA ASP A 94 20.50 -4.79 21.23
C ASP A 94 20.20 -4.34 22.68
N GLU A 95 19.15 -3.54 22.89
CA GLU A 95 18.63 -3.19 24.22
C GLU A 95 18.12 -4.42 24.98
N ILE A 96 17.33 -5.29 24.32
CA ILE A 96 16.82 -6.52 24.91
C ILE A 96 17.96 -7.47 25.27
N GLU A 97 18.93 -7.65 24.38
CA GLU A 97 20.11 -8.49 24.62
C GLU A 97 20.93 -7.99 25.81
N ARG A 98 21.15 -6.68 25.92
CA ARG A 98 21.86 -6.09 27.06
C ARG A 98 21.12 -6.33 28.38
N ARG A 99 19.80 -6.16 28.40
CA ARG A 99 18.98 -6.44 29.60
C ARG A 99 19.02 -7.91 29.97
N LEU A 100 18.93 -8.81 28.99
CA LEU A 100 19.05 -10.25 29.22
C LEU A 100 20.43 -10.64 29.75
N ALA A 101 21.49 -10.04 29.24
CA ALA A 101 22.85 -10.25 29.75
C ALA A 101 22.98 -9.77 31.21
N GLY A 102 22.43 -8.60 31.54
CA GLY A 102 22.38 -8.09 32.91
C GLY A 102 21.59 -9.00 33.86
N LEU A 103 20.43 -9.51 33.43
CA LEU A 103 19.64 -10.46 34.21
C LEU A 103 20.38 -11.78 34.44
N ARG A 104 21.08 -12.30 33.42
CA ARG A 104 21.91 -13.51 33.57
C ARG A 104 23.06 -13.29 34.54
N ALA A 105 23.73 -12.14 34.48
CA ALA A 105 24.81 -11.82 35.41
C ALA A 105 24.28 -11.70 36.85
N ALA A 106 23.14 -11.03 37.05
CA ALA A 106 22.53 -10.89 38.37
C ALA A 106 22.06 -12.23 38.96
N LEU A 107 21.54 -13.15 38.12
CA LEU A 107 21.21 -14.51 38.54
C LEU A 107 22.46 -15.32 38.90
N HIS A 108 23.56 -15.15 38.15
CA HIS A 108 24.80 -15.86 38.43
C HIS A 108 25.49 -15.33 39.70
N ASP A 109 25.48 -14.02 39.94
CA ASP A 109 25.96 -13.42 41.20
C ASP A 109 25.09 -13.79 42.40
N ALA A 110 23.77 -13.96 42.21
CA ALA A 110 22.88 -14.45 43.26
C ALA A 110 23.13 -15.92 43.61
N ASP A 111 23.45 -16.77 42.63
CA ASP A 111 23.87 -18.15 42.86
C ASP A 111 25.24 -18.25 43.55
N VAL A 112 26.16 -17.32 43.28
CA VAL A 112 27.48 -17.25 43.94
C VAL A 112 27.38 -16.66 45.36
N ALA A 113 26.45 -15.73 45.60
CA ALA A 113 26.21 -15.13 46.92
C ALA A 113 25.32 -16.00 47.86
N GLY A 114 24.55 -16.94 47.30
CA GLY A 114 23.74 -17.89 48.07
C GLY A 114 24.46 -19.18 48.48
N GLY A 115 25.76 -19.30 48.15
CA GLY A 115 26.57 -20.49 48.37
C GLY A 115 27.31 -20.57 49.71
N ASP A 116 26.94 -19.77 50.71
CA ASP A 116 27.50 -19.90 52.07
C ASP A 116 26.38 -19.71 53.12
N GLY A 117 25.90 -20.83 53.66
CA GLY A 117 24.84 -20.90 54.68
C GLY A 117 24.19 -22.28 54.77
#